data_AF-A0A831SU49-F1
#
_entry.id   AF-A0A831SU49-F1
#
_cell.length_a   1.000
_cell.length_b   1.000
_cell.length_c   1.000
_cell.angle_alpha   90.00
_cell.angle_beta   90.00
_cell.angle_gamma   90.00
#
_symmetry.space_group_name_H-M   'P 1'
#
loop_
_entity.id
_entity.type
_entity.pdbx_description
1 polymer ?
#
loop_
_entity_poly.entity_id
_entity_poly.type
_entity_poly.pdbx_seq_one_letter_code
_entity_poly.pdbx_strand_id
1 'polypeptide(L)'
;MESTIKFSDPSAIKEELIKKYPPKVAKKRSKAIVLNDPETVPEVQANVRTVPGIITQRSCSYAGCKGVVLGPTRDIVNITHGPIGCSFYSWLTRRNQTKPESAEHENYMPYCFST
;
A
#
# COMPACT_ATOMS: atom_id res chain seq x y z
N MET A 1 27.94 12.37 -24.65
CA MET A 1 28.32 10.95 -24.41
C MET A 1 27.51 10.49 -23.22
N GLU A 2 26.36 9.87 -23.45
CA GLU A 2 25.56 9.28 -22.38
C GLU A 2 26.31 8.10 -21.80
N SER A 3 26.69 8.19 -20.52
CA SER A 3 27.28 7.06 -19.80
C SER A 3 26.23 5.95 -19.73
N THR A 4 26.42 4.91 -20.53
CA THR A 4 25.55 3.73 -20.53
C THR A 4 25.65 3.07 -19.15
N ILE A 5 24.62 3.28 -18.31
CA ILE A 5 24.53 2.60 -17.01
C ILE A 5 24.35 1.11 -17.33
N LYS A 6 25.40 0.31 -17.09
CA LYS A 6 25.31 -1.15 -17.17
C LYS A 6 24.53 -1.65 -15.96
N PHE A 7 23.23 -1.88 -16.16
CA PHE A 7 22.43 -2.62 -15.19
C PHE A 7 22.86 -4.10 -15.20
N SER A 8 22.95 -4.71 -14.02
CA SER A 8 23.18 -6.15 -13.87
C SER A 8 22.02 -6.95 -14.46
N ASP A 9 22.29 -8.19 -14.90
CA ASP A 9 21.26 -9.10 -15.41
C ASP A 9 20.13 -9.28 -14.37
N PRO A 10 18.89 -8.87 -14.69
CA PRO A 10 17.75 -8.99 -13.78
C PRO A 10 17.50 -10.42 -13.28
N SER A 11 17.86 -11.44 -14.08
CA SER A 11 17.69 -12.86 -13.71
C SER A 11 18.60 -13.23 -12.54
N ALA A 12 19.88 -12.87 -12.64
CA ALA A 12 20.85 -13.05 -11.56
C ALA A 12 20.45 -12.31 -10.28
N ILE A 13 19.92 -11.07 -10.39
CA ILE A 13 19.44 -10.30 -9.23
C ILE A 13 18.27 -11.00 -8.56
N LYS A 14 17.29 -11.49 -9.34
CA LYS A 14 16.14 -12.23 -8.80
C LYS A 14 16.60 -13.47 -8.01
N GLU A 15 17.54 -14.24 -8.55
CA GLU A 15 18.08 -15.42 -7.88
C GLU A 15 18.79 -15.05 -6.57
N GLU A 16 19.62 -14.01 -6.57
CA GLU A 16 20.31 -13.53 -5.37
C GLU A 16 19.32 -13.08 -4.28
N LEU A 17 18.27 -12.35 -4.66
CA LEU A 17 17.22 -11.89 -3.73
C LEU A 17 16.45 -13.07 -3.13
N ILE A 18 16.09 -14.07 -3.95
CA ILE A 18 15.31 -15.23 -3.50
C ILE A 18 16.15 -16.14 -2.58
N LYS A 19 17.45 -16.27 -2.84
CA LYS A 19 18.36 -17.10 -2.04
C LYS A 19 18.47 -16.66 -0.57
N LYS A 20 18.21 -15.39 -0.27
CA LYS A 20 18.22 -14.84 1.12
C LYS A 20 17.04 -15.34 1.97
N TYR A 21 16.00 -15.91 1.35
CA TYR A 21 14.81 -16.38 2.06
C TYR A 21 14.88 -17.88 2.41
N PRO A 22 14.23 -18.30 3.52
CA PRO A 22 14.01 -19.72 3.79
C PRO A 22 13.24 -20.41 2.65
N PRO A 23 13.43 -21.71 2.41
CA PRO A 23 12.90 -22.41 1.22
C PRO A 23 11.39 -22.21 0.98
N LYS A 24 10.57 -22.23 2.05
CA LYS A 24 9.12 -22.01 1.96
C LYS A 24 8.77 -20.58 1.51
N VAL A 25 9.51 -19.59 2.00
CA VAL A 25 9.31 -18.18 1.63
C VAL A 25 9.85 -17.92 0.24
N ALA A 26 11.03 -18.45 -0.09
CA ALA A 26 11.65 -18.37 -1.41
C ALA A 26 10.71 -18.88 -2.50
N LYS A 27 10.12 -20.08 -2.33
CA LYS A 27 9.14 -20.67 -3.27
C LYS A 27 7.90 -19.79 -3.50
N LYS A 28 7.45 -19.06 -2.48
CA LYS A 28 6.30 -18.14 -2.60
C LYS A 28 6.71 -16.80 -3.21
N ARG A 29 7.87 -16.27 -2.84
CA ARG A 29 8.38 -14.96 -3.32
C ARG A 29 8.83 -15.01 -4.77
N SER A 30 9.34 -16.14 -5.27
CA SER A 30 9.76 -16.29 -6.66
C SER A 30 8.62 -16.09 -7.66
N LYS A 31 7.37 -16.31 -7.24
CA LYS A 31 6.14 -16.08 -8.03
C LYS A 31 5.69 -14.62 -8.06
N ALA A 32 6.13 -13.81 -7.11
CA ALA A 32 5.77 -12.40 -6.97
C ALA A 32 6.84 -11.44 -7.53
N ILE A 33 7.96 -11.98 -8.01
CA ILE A 33 9.05 -11.25 -8.65
C ILE A 33 9.25 -11.87 -10.03
N VAL A 34 8.77 -11.21 -11.07
CA VAL A 34 8.87 -11.66 -12.47
C VAL A 34 9.65 -10.64 -13.27
N LEU A 35 10.37 -11.12 -14.28
CA LEU A 35 11.07 -10.24 -15.22
C LEU A 35 10.05 -9.77 -16.24
N ASN A 36 9.94 -8.46 -16.43
CA ASN A 36 9.03 -7.92 -17.41
C ASN A 36 9.56 -8.20 -18.82
N ASP A 37 8.71 -8.77 -19.67
CA ASP A 37 8.95 -8.91 -21.09
C ASP A 37 7.90 -8.04 -21.82
N PRO A 38 8.32 -7.01 -22.58
CA PRO A 38 7.40 -6.14 -23.32
C PRO A 38 6.57 -6.86 -24.39
N GLU A 39 7.07 -7.96 -24.94
CA GLU A 39 6.38 -8.71 -26.00
C GLU A 39 5.39 -9.72 -25.42
N THR A 40 5.77 -10.38 -24.32
CA THR A 40 4.92 -11.35 -23.62
C THR A 40 4.81 -11.01 -22.14
N VAL A 41 3.76 -10.29 -21.75
CA VAL A 41 3.55 -9.91 -20.35
C VAL A 41 3.43 -11.16 -19.46
N PRO A 42 4.39 -11.40 -18.55
CA PRO A 42 4.39 -12.62 -17.75
C PRO A 42 3.39 -12.52 -16.59
N GLU A 43 2.78 -13.65 -16.25
CA GLU A 43 1.88 -13.72 -15.10
C GLU A 43 2.65 -13.51 -13.79
N VAL A 44 2.21 -12.54 -12.98
CA VAL A 44 2.73 -12.29 -11.63
C VAL A 44 1.70 -12.68 -10.58
N GLN A 45 2.12 -13.44 -9.56
CA GLN A 45 1.24 -13.75 -8.44
C GLN A 45 0.97 -12.50 -7.60
N ALA A 46 -0.25 -12.00 -7.67
CA ALA A 46 -0.75 -10.88 -6.89
C ALA A 46 -1.89 -11.28 -5.93
N ASN A 47 -2.32 -10.35 -5.08
CA ASN A 47 -3.47 -10.51 -4.18
C ASN A 47 -3.51 -11.77 -3.27
N VAL A 48 -2.34 -12.33 -2.92
CA VAL A 48 -2.24 -13.44 -1.96
C VAL A 48 -1.91 -12.93 -0.55
N ARG A 49 -2.20 -13.70 0.50
CA ARG A 49 -1.84 -13.35 1.90
C ARG A 49 -0.34 -13.06 2.05
N THR A 50 0.00 -12.05 2.84
CA THR A 50 1.38 -11.68 3.17
C THR A 50 2.10 -12.81 3.92
N VAL A 51 3.41 -12.97 3.71
CA VAL A 51 4.25 -13.88 4.50
C VAL A 51 4.52 -13.24 5.88
N PRO A 52 4.28 -13.94 7.00
CA PRO A 52 4.60 -13.41 8.33
C PRO A 52 6.07 -13.03 8.48
N GLY A 53 6.35 -11.91 9.15
CA GLY A 53 7.71 -11.44 9.43
C GLY A 53 8.48 -10.86 8.24
N ILE A 54 7.86 -10.73 7.05
CA ILE A 54 8.56 -10.26 5.84
C ILE A 54 8.68 -8.73 5.72
N ILE A 55 8.23 -7.97 6.73
CA ILE A 55 8.23 -6.50 6.72
C ILE A 55 7.54 -5.96 5.46
N THR A 56 6.24 -6.22 5.35
CA THR A 56 5.45 -5.80 4.18
C THR A 56 5.08 -4.32 4.24
N GLN A 57 4.97 -3.69 3.07
CA GLN A 57 4.43 -2.33 2.93
C GLN A 57 2.89 -2.29 2.85
N ARG A 58 2.22 -3.43 2.99
CA ARG A 58 0.75 -3.49 2.97
C ARG A 58 0.16 -2.93 4.26
N SER A 59 -1.02 -2.34 4.13
CA SER A 59 -1.87 -1.93 5.25
C SER A 59 -3.05 -2.91 5.43
N CYS A 60 -4.01 -2.54 6.27
CA CYS A 60 -5.22 -3.31 6.56
C CYS A 60 -6.46 -2.78 5.81
N SER A 61 -7.55 -3.54 5.85
CA SER A 61 -8.82 -3.15 5.21
C SER A 61 -9.42 -1.87 5.80
N TYR A 62 -9.20 -1.59 7.09
CA TYR A 62 -9.63 -0.32 7.72
C TYR A 62 -8.94 0.89 7.07
N ALA A 63 -7.63 0.82 6.82
CA ALA A 63 -6.92 1.90 6.14
C ALA A 63 -7.45 2.12 4.72
N GLY A 64 -7.82 1.05 4.00
CA GLY A 64 -8.45 1.15 2.68
C GLY A 64 -9.85 1.78 2.73
N CYS A 65 -10.70 1.35 3.66
CA CYS A 65 -12.06 1.88 3.77
C CYS A 65 -12.07 3.30 4.35
N LYS A 66 -11.70 3.46 5.63
CA LYS A 66 -11.75 4.75 6.33
C LYS A 66 -10.69 5.70 5.83
N GLY A 67 -9.44 5.26 5.68
CA GLY A 67 -8.33 6.14 5.33
C GLY A 67 -8.32 6.63 3.89
N VAL A 68 -8.87 5.84 2.95
CA VAL A 68 -8.81 6.16 1.51
C VAL A 68 -10.18 6.51 0.93
N VAL A 69 -11.19 5.65 1.07
CA VAL A 69 -12.50 5.84 0.42
C VAL A 69 -13.37 6.83 1.18
N LEU A 70 -13.53 6.63 2.50
CA LEU A 70 -14.40 7.48 3.31
C LEU A 70 -13.69 8.72 3.84
N GLY A 71 -12.37 8.69 4.00
CA GLY A 71 -11.60 9.83 4.53
C GLY A 71 -11.83 11.18 3.84
N PRO A 72 -12.08 11.23 2.52
CA PRO A 72 -12.44 12.46 1.80
C PRO A 72 -13.91 12.90 1.90
N THR A 73 -14.79 12.20 2.63
CA THR A 73 -16.20 12.63 2.77
C THR A 73 -16.30 13.72 3.84
N ARG A 74 -16.09 14.98 3.45
CA ARG A 74 -15.94 16.11 4.39
C ARG A 74 -17.18 16.44 5.20
N ASP A 75 -18.35 16.11 4.69
CA ASP A 75 -19.67 16.37 5.26
C ASP A 75 -20.22 15.18 6.08
N ILE A 76 -19.45 14.10 6.19
CA ILE A 76 -19.82 12.91 6.96
C ILE A 76 -18.85 12.71 8.13
N VAL A 77 -19.41 12.52 9.32
CA VAL A 77 -18.63 12.15 10.50
C VAL A 77 -18.27 10.67 10.44
N ASN A 78 -16.98 10.39 10.27
CA ASN A 78 -16.43 9.04 10.28
C ASN A 78 -15.96 8.66 11.69
N ILE A 79 -16.70 7.75 12.34
CA ILE A 79 -16.37 7.26 13.69
C ILE A 79 -15.56 5.97 13.61
N THR A 80 -14.37 5.96 14.20
CA THR A 80 -13.58 4.74 14.34
C THR A 80 -14.08 3.95 15.55
N HIS A 81 -14.82 2.86 15.32
CA HIS A 81 -15.27 2.01 16.42
C HIS A 81 -14.15 1.05 16.85
N GLY A 82 -13.61 1.23 18.06
CA GLY A 82 -12.52 0.45 18.60
C GLY A 82 -11.42 1.31 19.24
N PRO A 83 -10.26 0.69 19.58
CA PRO A 83 -9.18 1.36 20.27
C PRO A 83 -8.64 2.59 19.52
N ILE A 84 -8.17 3.58 20.28
CA ILE A 84 -7.77 4.90 19.77
C ILE A 84 -6.67 4.87 18.69
N GLY A 85 -5.84 3.83 18.65
CA GLY A 85 -4.69 3.76 17.74
C GLY A 85 -5.06 3.88 16.26
N CYS A 86 -6.10 3.16 15.82
CA CYS A 86 -6.54 3.22 14.42
C CYS A 86 -7.04 4.62 14.03
N SER A 87 -7.72 5.32 14.94
CA SER A 87 -8.20 6.68 14.69
C SER A 87 -7.04 7.65 14.60
N PHE A 88 -6.15 7.63 15.60
CA PHE A 88 -4.98 8.52 15.68
C PHE A 88 -4.02 8.37 14.48
N TYR A 89 -3.58 7.15 14.14
CA TYR A 89 -2.62 6.95 13.05
C TYR A 89 -3.19 7.19 11.65
N SER A 90 -4.51 7.26 11.51
CA SER A 90 -5.20 7.59 10.25
C SER A 90 -5.69 9.03 10.19
N TRP A 91 -5.35 9.86 11.19
CA TRP A 91 -5.80 11.24 11.26
C TRP A 91 -4.88 12.16 10.46
N LEU A 92 -5.39 12.69 9.34
CA LEU A 92 -4.70 13.64 8.46
C LEU A 92 -3.33 13.19 7.92
N THR A 93 -2.99 11.89 8.02
CA THR A 93 -1.77 11.31 7.42
C THR A 93 -1.89 11.15 5.91
N ARG A 94 -3.12 11.07 5.38
CA ARG A 94 -3.43 11.18 3.95
C ARG A 94 -3.96 12.58 3.64
N ARG A 95 -3.36 13.26 2.65
CA ARG A 95 -3.79 14.59 2.18
C ARG A 95 -5.02 14.50 1.28
N ASN A 96 -6.18 14.22 1.86
CA ASN A 96 -7.43 14.08 1.14
C ASN A 96 -7.82 15.39 0.46
N GLN A 97 -8.10 15.33 -0.84
CA GLN A 97 -8.62 16.47 -1.59
C GLN A 97 -10.15 16.39 -1.61
N THR A 98 -10.79 17.52 -1.35
CA THR A 98 -12.25 17.66 -1.41
C THR A 98 -12.60 18.98 -2.08
N LYS A 99 -13.76 19.04 -2.72
CA LYS A 99 -14.27 20.27 -3.35
C LYS A 99 -15.55 20.67 -2.62
N PRO A 100 -15.51 21.71 -1.79
CA PRO A 100 -16.73 22.20 -1.16
C PRO A 100 -17.57 23.01 -2.15
N GLU A 101 -18.89 23.08 -1.91
CA GLU A 101 -19.79 23.91 -2.71
C GLU A 101 -19.65 25.41 -2.36
N SER A 102 -19.37 25.73 -1.09
CA SER A 102 -19.10 27.08 -0.58
C SER A 102 -18.01 27.05 0.50
N ALA A 103 -17.53 28.22 0.96
CA ALA A 103 -16.50 28.31 2.00
C ALA A 103 -16.99 27.89 3.40
N GLU A 104 -18.30 27.95 3.61
CA GLU A 104 -18.98 27.72 4.89
C GLU A 104 -19.45 26.28 5.05
N HIS A 105 -19.43 25.47 3.99
CA HIS A 105 -19.95 24.12 4.02
C HIS A 105 -19.12 23.22 4.96
N GLU A 106 -19.78 22.30 5.65
CA GLU A 106 -19.22 21.50 6.73
C GLU A 106 -17.92 20.77 6.36
N ASN A 107 -17.00 20.72 7.32
CA ASN A 107 -15.75 20.00 7.17
C ASN A 107 -15.39 19.25 8.46
N TYR A 108 -15.75 17.98 8.49
CA TYR A 108 -15.48 17.07 9.60
C TYR A 108 -14.18 16.28 9.45
N MET A 109 -13.50 16.35 8.29
CA MET A 109 -12.22 15.63 8.08
C MET A 109 -11.10 16.00 9.07
N PRO A 110 -10.97 17.26 9.54
CA PRO A 110 -9.94 17.64 10.49
C PRO A 110 -10.12 17.03 11.87
N TYR A 111 -11.24 16.38 12.16
CA TYR A 111 -11.51 15.79 13.46
C TYR A 111 -11.17 14.29 13.51
N CYS A 112 -10.90 13.82 14.72
CA CYS A 112 -10.56 12.44 15.03
C CYS A 112 -11.55 11.90 16.05
N PHE A 113 -12.46 11.04 15.60
CA PHE A 113 -13.49 10.43 16.44
C PHE A 113 -13.18 8.96 16.66
N SER A 114 -13.37 8.50 17.89
CA SER A 114 -13.25 7.10 18.30
C SER A 114 -14.28 6.80 19.39
N THR A 115 -14.75 5.56 19.44
CA THR A 115 -15.65 5.03 20.49
C THR A 115 -15.11 3.72 21.02
#